data_AF-A0A3S3I9D2-F1
#
_entry.id   AF-A0A3S3I9D2-F1
#
_cell.length_a   1.000
_cell.length_b   1.000
_cell.length_c   1.000
_cell.angle_alpha   90.00
_cell.angle_beta   90.00
_cell.angle_gamma   90.00
#
_symmetry.space_group_name_H-M   'P 1'
#
loop_
_entity.id
_entity.type
_entity.pdbx_description
1 polymer ?
#
loop_
_entity_poly.entity_id
_entity_poly.type
_entity_poly.pdbx_seq_one_letter_code
_entity_poly.pdbx_strand_id
1 'polypeptide(L)'
;RKGEFQRAGELAYGKIPEIEKQLKEAEAQDGDEGMVEEVVTPDHVAHVVSRWTGVPVDKMMEGQREKLLRMEDEIGKRVVGQGEAVQAVSKAVRRARAGLQDPNRPIGSFMFLGPTGVGKTELTKALASFLFDDETALVRIDMSEFMEKHSVARLI
;
A
#
# COMPACT_ATOMS: atom_id res chain seq x y z
N ARG A 1 -6.52 27.56 34.97
CA ARG A 1 -6.96 28.29 33.75
C ARG A 1 -6.44 29.72 33.87
N LYS A 2 -5.63 30.20 32.93
CA LYS A 2 -5.17 31.61 32.94
C LYS A 2 -6.38 32.48 32.55
N GLY A 3 -6.90 33.26 33.50
CA GLY A 3 -8.14 34.05 33.37
C GLY A 3 -7.99 35.31 32.51
N GLU A 4 -7.43 35.19 31.30
CA GLU A 4 -7.19 36.30 30.38
C GLU A 4 -8.46 36.64 29.57
N PHE A 5 -9.57 36.96 30.25
CA PHE A 5 -10.86 37.21 29.62
C PHE A 5 -10.88 38.41 28.65
N GLN A 6 -10.07 39.43 28.95
CA GLN A 6 -9.95 40.62 28.11
C GLN A 6 -9.28 40.30 26.77
N ARG A 7 -8.20 39.52 26.80
CA ARG A 7 -7.50 39.06 25.60
C ARG A 7 -8.34 38.07 24.80
N ALA A 8 -9.10 37.21 25.47
CA ALA A 8 -10.06 36.31 24.83
C ALA A 8 -11.16 37.09 24.09
N GLY A 9 -11.68 38.17 24.67
CA GLY A 9 -12.65 39.05 24.01
C GLY A 9 -12.09 39.77 22.80
N GLU A 10 -10.87 40.32 22.91
CA GLU A 10 -10.17 40.99 21.81
C GLU A 10 -9.92 40.03 20.62
N LEU A 11 -9.52 38.79 20.91
CA LEU A 11 -9.31 37.77 19.87
C LEU A 11 -10.63 37.33 19.25
N ALA A 12 -11.63 36.98 20.06
CA ALA A 12 -12.88 36.38 19.58
C ALA A 12 -13.79 37.36 18.83
N TYR A 13 -13.80 38.64 19.22
CA TYR A 13 -14.73 39.64 18.64
C TYR A 13 -14.04 40.74 17.83
N GLY A 14 -12.71 40.80 17.85
CA GLY A 14 -11.93 41.76 17.06
C GLY A 14 -11.09 41.07 16.01
N LYS A 15 -9.96 40.49 16.44
CA LYS A 15 -8.91 40.00 15.52
C LYS A 15 -9.31 38.80 14.67
N ILE A 16 -9.98 37.79 15.25
CA ILE A 16 -10.37 36.59 14.49
C ILE A 16 -11.39 36.95 13.40
N PRO A 17 -12.51 37.65 13.69
CA PRO A 17 -13.45 38.06 12.65
C PRO A 17 -12.83 38.95 11.56
N GLU A 18 -11.88 39.82 11.93
CA GLU A 18 -11.16 40.67 10.98
C GLU A 18 -10.29 39.84 10.03
N ILE A 19 -9.49 38.91 10.56
CA ILE A 19 -8.62 38.03 9.77
C ILE A 19 -9.46 37.07 8.91
N GLU A 20 -10.56 36.53 9.43
CA GLU A 20 -11.49 35.68 8.65
C GLU A 20 -12.12 36.46 7.49
N LYS A 21 -12.47 37.73 7.70
CA LYS A 21 -12.97 38.60 6.63
C LYS A 21 -11.90 38.86 5.57
N GLN A 22 -10.68 39.17 5.99
CA GLN A 22 -9.54 39.37 5.08
C GLN A 22 -9.21 38.10 4.27
N LEU A 23 -9.23 36.93 4.91
CA LEU A 23 -9.03 35.65 4.24
C LEU A 23 -10.10 35.41 3.18
N LYS A 24 -11.37 35.65 3.51
CA LYS A 24 -12.49 35.45 2.59
C LYS A 24 -12.47 36.41 1.40
N GLU A 25 -12.01 37.65 1.61
CA GLU A 25 -11.79 38.63 0.54
C GLU A 25 -10.62 38.22 -0.38
N ALA A 26 -9.54 37.67 0.18
CA ALA A 26 -8.40 37.16 -0.59
C ALA A 26 -8.77 35.89 -1.39
N GLU A 27 -9.44 34.92 -0.78
CA GLU A 27 -9.92 33.69 -1.45
C GLU A 27 -10.90 33.99 -2.59
N ALA A 28 -11.69 35.07 -2.48
CA ALA A 28 -12.61 35.49 -3.55
C ALA A 28 -11.90 36.21 -4.71
N GLN A 29 -10.69 36.73 -4.50
CA GLN A 29 -9.87 37.36 -5.54
C GLN A 29 -8.99 36.36 -6.29
N ASP A 30 -8.70 35.20 -5.70
CA ASP A 30 -7.97 34.08 -6.32
C ASP A 30 -8.85 33.29 -7.31
N GLY A 31 -9.41 34.00 -8.27
CA GLY A 31 -10.09 33.40 -9.42
C GLY A 31 -9.08 32.86 -10.45
N ASP A 32 -8.93 31.54 -10.48
CA ASP A 32 -8.62 30.69 -11.65
C ASP A 32 -7.33 30.93 -12.48
N GLU A 33 -6.46 31.89 -12.12
CA GLU A 33 -5.21 32.19 -12.87
C GLU A 33 -3.90 31.90 -12.10
N GLY A 34 -3.94 30.96 -11.16
CA GLY A 34 -2.74 30.48 -10.47
C GLY A 34 -2.01 29.40 -11.27
N MET A 35 -0.83 29.69 -11.81
CA MET A 35 0.13 28.68 -12.32
C MET A 35 0.59 27.67 -11.25
N VAL A 36 0.09 27.76 -10.02
CA VAL A 36 0.50 26.97 -8.86
C VAL A 36 -0.71 26.20 -8.34
N GLU A 37 -0.61 24.88 -8.39
CA GLU A 37 -1.64 23.97 -7.89
C GLU A 37 -1.56 23.90 -6.36
N GLU A 38 -2.44 24.62 -5.66
CA GLU A 38 -2.46 24.64 -4.18
C GLU A 38 -3.10 23.39 -3.57
N VAL A 39 -3.83 22.60 -4.37
CA VAL A 39 -4.53 21.40 -3.91
C VAL A 39 -3.64 20.17 -4.04
N VAL A 40 -3.51 19.43 -2.94
CA VAL A 40 -2.84 18.12 -2.95
C VAL A 40 -3.75 17.09 -3.61
N THR A 41 -3.41 16.68 -4.83
CA THR A 41 -4.09 15.62 -5.58
C THR A 41 -3.51 14.24 -5.24
N PRO A 42 -4.22 13.13 -5.53
CA PRO A 42 -3.66 11.78 -5.43
C PRO A 42 -2.34 11.62 -6.21
N ASP A 43 -2.21 12.27 -7.37
CA ASP A 43 -0.99 12.27 -8.18
C ASP A 43 0.20 12.89 -7.45
N HIS A 44 -0.01 13.99 -6.72
CA HIS A 44 1.03 14.60 -5.88
C HIS A 44 1.55 13.61 -4.82
N VAL A 45 0.65 12.88 -4.16
CA VAL A 45 1.02 11.86 -3.17
C VAL A 45 1.77 10.70 -3.85
N ALA A 46 1.27 10.22 -4.98
CA ALA A 46 1.88 9.11 -5.72
C ALA A 46 3.30 9.45 -6.19
N HIS A 47 3.55 10.66 -6.67
CA HIS A 47 4.90 11.11 -7.06
C HIS A 47 5.90 11.12 -5.90
N VAL A 48 5.47 11.56 -4.71
CA VAL A 48 6.33 11.56 -3.51
C VAL A 48 6.64 10.13 -3.08
N VAL A 49 5.63 9.27 -2.99
CA VAL A 49 5.80 7.87 -2.62
C VAL A 49 6.69 7.14 -3.63
N SER A 50 6.48 7.38 -4.93
CA SER A 50 7.29 6.80 -6.02
C SER A 50 8.77 7.12 -5.85
N ARG A 51 9.10 8.37 -5.51
CA ARG A 51 10.48 8.79 -5.30
C ARG A 51 11.13 8.08 -4.10
N TRP A 52 10.35 7.74 -3.07
CA TRP A 52 10.85 7.05 -1.88
C TRP A 52 10.97 5.55 -2.07
N THR A 53 10.01 4.92 -2.76
CA THR A 53 9.91 3.46 -2.88
C THR A 53 10.49 2.92 -4.18
N GLY A 54 10.69 3.76 -5.20
CA GLY A 54 11.08 3.35 -6.54
C GLY A 54 9.95 2.74 -7.37
N VAL A 55 8.72 2.65 -6.84
CA VAL A 55 7.57 2.10 -7.56
C VAL A 55 7.04 3.15 -8.56
N PRO A 56 6.81 2.82 -9.85
CA PRO A 56 6.27 3.78 -10.83
C PRO A 56 4.88 4.30 -10.48
N VAL A 57 4.60 5.57 -10.77
CA VAL A 57 3.29 6.20 -10.52
C VAL A 57 2.18 5.48 -11.29
N ASP A 58 2.39 5.16 -12.56
CA ASP A 58 1.41 4.44 -13.39
C ASP A 58 0.95 3.12 -12.75
N LYS A 59 1.89 2.42 -12.07
CA LYS A 59 1.60 1.17 -11.36
C LYS A 59 0.84 1.38 -10.05
N MET A 60 1.05 2.51 -9.38
CA MET A 60 0.31 2.87 -8.16
C MET A 60 -1.09 3.38 -8.46
N MET A 61 -1.26 4.04 -9.62
CA MET A 61 -2.55 4.55 -10.09
C MET A 61 -3.42 3.46 -10.73
N GLU A 62 -2.86 2.28 -11.03
CA GLU A 62 -3.63 1.12 -11.51
C GLU A 62 -4.70 0.71 -10.47
N GLY A 63 -5.95 0.60 -10.93
CA GLY A 63 -7.04 0.13 -10.09
C GLY A 63 -6.75 -1.27 -9.53
N GLN A 64 -6.69 -1.40 -8.20
CA GLN A 64 -6.38 -2.68 -7.53
C GLN A 64 -7.25 -3.84 -8.02
N ARG A 65 -8.50 -3.58 -8.39
CA ARG A 65 -9.43 -4.57 -8.93
C ARG A 65 -8.99 -5.11 -10.29
N GLU A 66 -8.61 -4.23 -11.22
CA GLU A 66 -8.16 -4.62 -12.57
C GLU A 66 -6.84 -5.38 -12.51
N LYS A 67 -5.91 -4.92 -11.68
CA LYS A 67 -4.66 -5.62 -11.40
C LYS A 67 -4.93 -7.06 -10.97
N LEU A 68 -5.79 -7.26 -9.96
CA LEU A 68 -6.12 -8.58 -9.42
C LEU A 68 -6.89 -9.51 -10.37
N LEU A 69 -7.60 -8.97 -11.36
CA LEU A 69 -8.29 -9.78 -12.38
C LEU A 69 -7.31 -10.41 -13.37
N ARG A 70 -6.14 -9.81 -13.57
CA ARG A 70 -5.08 -10.30 -14.46
C ARG A 70 -3.98 -11.08 -13.72
N MET A 71 -4.20 -11.38 -12.43
CA MET A 71 -3.17 -11.96 -11.55
C MET A 71 -2.66 -13.32 -12.05
N GLU A 72 -3.55 -14.21 -12.49
CA GLU A 72 -3.13 -15.50 -13.05
C GLU A 72 -2.28 -15.34 -14.30
N ASP A 73 -2.64 -14.41 -15.19
CA ASP A 73 -1.93 -14.18 -16.44
C ASP A 73 -0.54 -13.59 -16.17
N GLU A 74 -0.44 -12.59 -15.30
CA GLU A 74 0.84 -11.96 -14.96
C GLU A 74 1.79 -12.92 -14.24
N ILE A 75 1.29 -13.71 -13.28
CA ILE A 75 2.12 -14.71 -12.61
C ILE A 75 2.47 -15.86 -13.58
N GLY A 76 1.53 -16.25 -14.44
CA GLY A 76 1.70 -17.32 -15.43
C GLY A 76 2.78 -17.03 -16.47
N LYS A 77 3.07 -15.75 -16.76
CA LYS A 77 4.21 -15.36 -17.63
C LYS A 77 5.56 -15.80 -17.05
N ARG A 78 5.70 -15.84 -15.72
CA ARG A 78 6.93 -16.25 -15.03
C ARG A 78 6.91 -17.71 -14.61
N VAL A 79 5.76 -18.19 -14.12
CA VAL A 79 5.61 -19.53 -13.54
C VAL A 79 4.91 -20.45 -14.54
N VAL A 80 5.69 -21.10 -15.39
CA VAL A 80 5.19 -21.98 -16.45
C VAL A 80 4.84 -23.36 -15.91
N GLY A 81 3.68 -23.90 -16.33
CA GLY A 81 3.27 -25.28 -16.02
C GLY A 81 2.70 -25.50 -14.62
N GLN A 82 2.45 -24.44 -13.84
CA GLN A 82 1.89 -24.51 -12.47
C GLN A 82 0.52 -23.82 -12.35
N GLY A 83 -0.32 -23.94 -13.38
CA GLY A 83 -1.60 -23.22 -13.47
C GLY A 83 -2.52 -23.42 -12.27
N GLU A 84 -2.62 -24.63 -11.73
CA GLU A 84 -3.44 -24.92 -10.55
C GLU A 84 -2.95 -24.18 -9.30
N ALA A 85 -1.62 -24.17 -9.06
CA ALA A 85 -1.02 -23.46 -7.94
C ALA A 85 -1.23 -21.94 -8.07
N VAL A 86 -1.02 -21.39 -9.27
CA VAL A 86 -1.25 -19.97 -9.58
C VAL A 86 -2.72 -19.59 -9.34
N GLN A 87 -3.67 -20.41 -9.79
CA GLN A 87 -5.10 -20.18 -9.60
C GLN A 87 -5.50 -20.24 -8.12
N ALA A 88 -4.97 -21.20 -7.36
CA ALA A 88 -5.24 -21.35 -5.93
C ALA A 88 -4.76 -20.12 -5.13
N VAL A 89 -3.55 -19.65 -5.42
CA VAL A 89 -2.98 -18.44 -4.80
C VAL A 89 -3.81 -17.21 -5.17
N SER A 90 -4.10 -17.02 -6.46
CA SER A 90 -4.85 -15.86 -6.96
C SER A 90 -6.25 -15.77 -6.36
N LYS A 91 -6.94 -16.91 -6.21
CA LYS A 91 -8.25 -16.99 -5.56
C LYS A 91 -8.20 -16.57 -4.09
N ALA A 92 -7.19 -16.99 -3.34
CA ALA A 92 -7.04 -16.62 -1.94
C ALA A 92 -6.75 -15.11 -1.79
N VAL A 93 -5.82 -14.57 -2.58
CA VAL A 93 -5.50 -13.14 -2.58
C VAL A 93 -6.72 -12.28 -2.92
N ARG A 94 -7.50 -12.65 -3.94
CA ARG A 94 -8.73 -11.92 -4.28
C ARG A 94 -9.75 -11.92 -3.16
N ARG A 95 -9.94 -13.04 -2.45
CA ARG A 95 -10.86 -13.09 -1.29
C ARG A 95 -10.40 -12.15 -0.16
N ALA A 96 -9.12 -12.15 0.15
CA ALA A 96 -8.56 -11.26 1.17
C ALA A 96 -8.74 -9.78 0.80
N ARG A 97 -8.46 -9.41 -0.45
CA ARG A 97 -8.62 -8.04 -0.94
C ARG A 97 -10.07 -7.59 -1.05
N ALA A 98 -11.01 -8.52 -1.25
CA ALA A 98 -12.44 -8.26 -1.22
C ALA A 98 -13.03 -8.14 0.21
N GLY A 99 -12.22 -8.28 1.25
CA GLY A 99 -12.68 -8.24 2.64
C GLY A 99 -13.52 -9.46 3.05
N LEU A 100 -13.47 -10.55 2.27
CA LEU A 100 -14.23 -11.78 2.51
C LEU A 100 -13.49 -12.75 3.46
N GLN A 101 -12.39 -12.31 4.07
CA GLN A 101 -11.57 -13.11 4.97
C GLN A 101 -11.53 -12.50 6.37
N ASP A 102 -11.32 -13.35 7.38
CA ASP A 102 -11.14 -12.93 8.77
C ASP A 102 -9.97 -11.93 8.89
N PRO A 103 -10.19 -10.72 9.44
CA PRO A 103 -9.12 -9.73 9.64
C PRO A 103 -7.96 -10.20 10.51
N ASN A 104 -8.17 -11.22 11.36
CA ASN A 104 -7.14 -11.79 12.22
C ASN A 104 -6.31 -12.89 11.53
N ARG A 105 -6.53 -13.15 10.23
CA ARG A 105 -5.81 -14.17 9.47
C ARG A 105 -4.99 -13.53 8.33
N PRO A 106 -3.85 -14.12 7.97
CA PRO A 106 -3.07 -13.64 6.83
C PRO A 106 -3.86 -13.73 5.52
N ILE A 107 -3.47 -12.90 4.54
CA ILE A 107 -4.03 -12.86 3.17
C ILE A 107 -4.10 -14.26 2.54
N GLY A 108 -3.13 -15.12 2.83
CA GLY A 108 -3.15 -16.53 2.45
C GLY A 108 -2.08 -17.29 3.22
N SER A 109 -2.36 -18.57 3.49
CA SER A 109 -1.39 -19.53 3.99
C SER A 109 -1.34 -20.68 3.01
N PHE A 110 -0.17 -20.94 2.44
CA PHE A 110 0.02 -21.91 1.38
C PHE A 110 1.14 -22.87 1.75
N MET A 111 0.95 -24.14 1.37
CA MET A 111 1.97 -25.17 1.47
C MET A 111 2.20 -25.74 0.06
N PHE A 112 3.34 -25.44 -0.54
CA PHE A 112 3.68 -25.89 -1.89
C PHE A 112 4.39 -27.26 -1.86
N LEU A 113 3.67 -28.31 -2.24
CA LEU A 113 4.17 -29.68 -2.32
C LEU A 113 4.60 -30.04 -3.75
N GLY A 114 5.63 -30.87 -3.89
CA GLY A 114 6.19 -31.25 -5.20
C GLY A 114 7.71 -31.43 -5.20
N PRO A 115 8.32 -31.82 -6.34
CA PRO A 115 9.77 -31.96 -6.46
C PRO A 115 10.48 -30.60 -6.38
N THR A 116 11.80 -30.60 -6.18
CA THR A 116 12.62 -29.40 -6.31
C THR A 116 12.69 -28.94 -7.77
N GLY A 117 12.90 -27.65 -7.99
CA GLY A 117 13.07 -27.08 -9.35
C GLY A 117 11.77 -26.84 -10.15
N VAL A 118 10.60 -27.25 -9.65
CA VAL A 118 9.32 -27.08 -10.38
C VAL A 118 8.70 -25.67 -10.30
N GLY A 119 9.39 -24.71 -9.68
CA GLY A 119 8.94 -23.31 -9.61
C GLY A 119 8.24 -22.88 -8.32
N LYS A 120 8.35 -23.64 -7.22
CA LYS A 120 7.75 -23.25 -5.92
C LYS A 120 8.28 -21.91 -5.40
N THR A 121 9.61 -21.74 -5.41
CA THR A 121 10.28 -20.50 -5.00
C THR A 121 10.03 -19.36 -5.99
N GLU A 122 9.94 -19.69 -7.27
CA GLU A 122 9.64 -18.71 -8.32
C GLU A 122 8.21 -18.19 -8.19
N LEU A 123 7.26 -19.03 -7.80
CA LEU A 123 5.88 -18.63 -7.51
C LEU A 123 5.81 -17.62 -6.36
N THR A 124 6.59 -17.82 -5.29
CA THR A 124 6.66 -16.84 -4.19
C THR A 124 7.27 -15.52 -4.62
N LYS A 125 8.32 -15.55 -5.44
CA LYS A 125 8.97 -14.36 -6.01
C LYS A 125 8.04 -13.59 -6.97
N ALA A 126 7.37 -14.31 -7.87
CA ALA A 126 6.37 -13.74 -8.77
C ALA A 126 5.20 -13.13 -8.00
N LEU A 127 4.76 -13.77 -6.90
CA LEU A 127 3.73 -13.25 -6.03
C LEU A 127 4.18 -11.95 -5.32
N ALA A 128 5.40 -11.90 -4.79
CA ALA A 128 5.94 -10.69 -4.16
C ALA A 128 6.03 -9.53 -5.16
N SER A 129 6.59 -9.80 -6.34
CA SER A 129 6.67 -8.84 -7.44
C SER A 129 5.29 -8.35 -7.89
N PHE A 130 4.29 -9.22 -7.94
CA PHE A 130 2.94 -8.82 -8.34
C PHE A 130 2.22 -7.99 -7.26
N LEU A 131 2.34 -8.37 -5.99
CA LEU A 131 1.62 -7.72 -4.89
C LEU A 131 2.26 -6.41 -4.43
N PHE A 132 3.58 -6.33 -4.46
CA PHE A 132 4.36 -5.25 -3.86
C PHE A 132 5.24 -4.52 -4.87
N ASP A 133 5.20 -4.90 -6.14
CA ASP A 133 6.05 -4.34 -7.21
C ASP A 133 7.56 -4.51 -6.92
N ASP A 134 7.89 -5.44 -6.03
CA ASP A 134 9.24 -5.73 -5.58
C ASP A 134 9.38 -7.24 -5.29
N GLU A 135 10.30 -7.91 -5.99
CA GLU A 135 10.61 -9.32 -5.76
C GLU A 135 11.37 -9.55 -4.43
N THR A 136 12.07 -8.53 -3.95
CA THR A 136 12.82 -8.57 -2.69
C THR A 136 11.95 -8.33 -1.47
N ALA A 137 10.68 -7.97 -1.66
CA ALA A 137 9.64 -7.92 -0.63
C ALA A 137 9.22 -9.34 -0.16
N LEU A 138 10.21 -10.17 0.14
CA LEU A 138 10.08 -11.54 0.60
C LEU A 138 11.06 -11.78 1.74
N VAL A 139 10.52 -12.09 2.91
CA VAL A 139 11.31 -12.57 4.05
C VAL A 139 11.50 -14.07 3.90
N ARG A 140 12.73 -14.48 3.59
CA ARG A 140 13.10 -15.90 3.45
C ARG A 140 13.68 -16.43 4.75
N ILE A 141 13.13 -17.53 5.24
CA ILE A 141 13.61 -18.22 6.43
C ILE A 141 13.97 -19.65 6.03
N ASP A 142 15.23 -20.05 6.19
CA ASP A 142 15.67 -21.41 5.91
C ASP A 142 15.39 -22.31 7.12
N MET A 143 14.35 -23.14 7.02
CA MET A 143 13.94 -24.05 8.11
C MET A 143 15.01 -25.06 8.50
N SER A 144 16.01 -25.31 7.65
CA SER A 144 17.15 -26.18 7.97
C SER A 144 17.99 -25.60 9.12
N GLU A 145 18.01 -24.28 9.27
CA GLU A 145 18.68 -23.59 10.38
C GLU A 145 17.86 -23.64 11.69
N PHE A 146 16.60 -24.09 11.61
CA PHE A 146 15.64 -24.09 12.72
C PHE A 146 15.29 -25.49 13.24
N MET A 147 16.11 -26.50 12.95
CA MET A 147 15.84 -27.89 13.35
C MET A 147 15.98 -28.14 14.86
N GLU A 148 16.81 -27.36 15.55
CA GLU A 148 17.07 -27.53 16.99
C GLU A 148 16.10 -26.72 17.84
N LYS A 149 15.64 -27.26 18.98
CA LYS A 149 14.67 -26.57 19.87
C LYS A 149 15.09 -25.15 20.28
N HIS A 150 16.40 -24.93 20.45
CA HIS A 150 16.94 -23.63 20.89
C HIS A 150 17.01 -22.59 19.76
N SER A 151 17.00 -23.02 18.51
CA SER A 151 17.08 -22.12 17.34
C SER A 151 15.83 -21.24 17.19
N VAL A 152 14.68 -21.66 17.74
CA VAL A 152 13.42 -20.89 17.74
C VAL A 152 13.60 -19.51 18.37
N ALA A 153 14.50 -19.36 19.35
CA ALA A 153 14.77 -18.07 19.99
C ALA A 153 15.35 -17.01 19.03
N ARG A 154 15.77 -17.40 17.81
CA ARG A 154 16.23 -16.46 16.77
C ARG A 154 15.08 -15.88 15.93
N LEU A 155 13.86 -16.41 16.06
CA LEU A 155 12.67 -15.99 15.31
C LEU A 155 11.77 -15.00 16.05
N ILE A 156 11.93 -14.91 17.38
CA ILE A 156 11.13 -14.09 18.31
C ILE A 156 11.99 -12.99 18.92
#